data_AF-A0A4V6KWB2-F1
#
_entry.id   AF-A0A4V6KWB2-F1
#
_cell.length_a   1.000
_cell.length_b   1.000
_cell.length_c   1.000
_cell.angle_alpha   90.00
_cell.angle_beta   90.00
_cell.angle_gamma   90.00
#
_symmetry.space_group_name_H-M   'P 1'
#
loop_
_entity.id
_entity.type
_entity.pdbx_description
1 polymer ?
#
loop_
_entity_poly.entity_id
_entity_poly.type
_entity_poly.pdbx_seq_one_letter_code
_entity_poly.pdbx_strand_id
1 'polypeptide(L)'
;MQGQYSAAYDKLIGALQNDPQNADIMLAMGRLYQSGNMNKEAGQVYNYLLSRDSLNQGAREGAVGVALSEGDVDRAKQLLRGLPALKTPDQLLLAARVAQADGNYPQAMVFLREAKNRVNGVTGAPSGDRQ
;
A
#
# COMPACT_ATOMS: atom_id res chain seq x y z
N MET A 1 -10.75 -10.45 16.55
CA MET A 1 -10.00 -10.20 15.29
C MET A 1 -8.99 -11.30 14.94
N GLN A 2 -8.53 -12.16 15.87
CA GLN A 2 -7.55 -13.21 15.57
C GLN A 2 -8.06 -14.34 14.64
N GLY A 3 -9.35 -14.71 14.70
CA GLY A 3 -9.88 -15.84 13.92
C GLY A 3 -10.09 -15.60 12.41
N GLN A 4 -10.26 -14.35 11.97
CA GLN A 4 -10.31 -14.03 10.53
C GLN A 4 -8.91 -14.02 9.91
N TYR A 5 -7.93 -13.71 10.75
CA TYR A 5 -6.53 -13.65 10.40
C TYR A 5 -5.98 -15.02 10.02
N SER A 6 -6.27 -16.05 10.83
CA SER A 6 -5.88 -17.42 10.55
C SER A 6 -6.52 -17.97 9.28
N ALA A 7 -7.82 -17.73 9.05
CA ALA A 7 -8.51 -18.23 7.87
C ALA A 7 -8.03 -17.57 6.55
N ALA A 8 -7.69 -16.27 6.58
CA ALA A 8 -7.09 -15.58 5.43
C ALA A 8 -5.67 -16.10 5.17
N TYR A 9 -4.91 -16.33 6.25
CA TYR A 9 -3.57 -16.88 6.19
C TYR A 9 -3.54 -18.28 5.56
N ASP A 10 -4.37 -19.21 6.05
CA ASP A 10 -4.41 -20.59 5.55
C ASP A 10 -4.72 -20.65 4.04
N LYS A 11 -5.65 -19.80 3.59
CA LYS A 11 -5.99 -19.70 2.16
C LYS A 11 -4.83 -19.19 1.32
N LEU A 12 -4.16 -18.14 1.77
CA LEU A 12 -3.03 -17.56 1.04
C LEU A 12 -1.84 -18.52 1.01
N ILE A 13 -1.57 -19.24 2.10
CA ILE A 13 -0.53 -20.27 2.15
C ILE A 13 -0.83 -21.41 1.18
N GLY A 14 -2.07 -21.92 1.16
CA GLY A 14 -2.47 -22.96 0.21
C GLY A 14 -2.33 -22.51 -1.25
N ALA A 15 -2.69 -21.26 -1.56
CA ALA A 15 -2.51 -20.69 -2.89
C ALA A 15 -1.03 -20.51 -3.25
N LEU A 16 -0.19 -20.08 -2.30
CA LEU A 16 1.24 -19.93 -2.50
C LEU A 16 1.97 -21.27 -2.65
N GLN A 17 1.49 -22.34 -2.02
CA GLN A 17 2.03 -23.69 -2.25
C GLN A 17 1.81 -24.14 -3.69
N ASN A 18 0.68 -23.76 -4.29
CA ASN A 18 0.38 -24.08 -5.69
C ASN A 18 1.18 -23.22 -6.66
N ASP A 19 1.41 -21.94 -6.34
CA ASP A 19 2.23 -21.03 -7.15
C ASP A 19 3.15 -20.17 -6.25
N PRO A 20 4.34 -20.68 -5.88
CA PRO A 20 5.23 -20.03 -4.92
C PRO A 20 5.83 -18.70 -5.38
N GLN A 21 5.74 -18.41 -6.68
CA GLN A 21 6.35 -17.22 -7.28
C GLN A 21 5.34 -16.14 -7.65
N ASN A 22 4.05 -16.37 -7.34
CA ASN A 22 2.97 -15.47 -7.67
C ASN A 22 3.09 -14.15 -6.90
N ALA A 23 3.41 -13.08 -7.61
CA ALA A 23 3.61 -11.77 -7.00
C ALA A 23 2.34 -11.24 -6.30
N ASP A 24 1.15 -11.54 -6.82
CA ASP A 24 -0.12 -11.06 -6.25
C ASP A 24 -0.45 -11.76 -4.93
N ILE A 25 -0.21 -13.07 -4.84
CA ILE A 25 -0.39 -13.85 -3.60
C ILE A 25 0.62 -13.39 -2.55
N MET A 26 1.88 -13.22 -2.93
CA MET A 26 2.91 -12.67 -2.04
C MET A 26 2.55 -11.26 -1.58
N LEU A 27 2.05 -10.40 -2.46
CA LEU A 27 1.63 -9.05 -2.10
C LEU A 27 0.44 -9.09 -1.12
N ALA A 28 -0.52 -9.99 -1.32
CA ALA A 28 -1.61 -10.21 -0.38
C ALA A 28 -1.10 -10.71 0.98
N MET A 29 -0.11 -11.61 1.01
CA MET A 29 0.56 -12.05 2.24
C MET A 29 1.26 -10.89 2.96
N GLY A 30 1.98 -10.03 2.24
CA GLY A 30 2.61 -8.84 2.82
C GLY A 30 1.59 -7.89 3.44
N ARG A 31 0.49 -7.63 2.73
CA ARG A 31 -0.63 -6.80 3.24
C ARG A 31 -1.33 -7.44 4.42
N LEU A 32 -1.44 -8.77 4.43
CA LEU A 32 -1.89 -9.53 5.58
C LEU A 32 -0.92 -9.21 6.71
N TYR A 33 0.32 -9.70 6.74
CA TYR A 33 1.30 -9.42 7.82
C TYR A 33 1.25 -7.99 8.39
N GLN A 34 1.24 -6.97 7.53
CA GLN A 34 1.16 -5.58 7.94
C GLN A 34 -0.11 -5.23 8.75
N SER A 35 -1.28 -5.73 8.36
CA SER A 35 -2.54 -5.53 9.10
C SER A 35 -2.56 -6.20 10.48
N GLY A 36 -1.59 -7.08 10.74
CA GLY A 36 -1.43 -7.88 11.96
C GLY A 36 -0.31 -7.35 12.84
N ASN A 37 0.20 -6.17 12.51
CA ASN A 37 1.37 -5.54 13.12
C ASN A 37 2.67 -6.35 12.95
N MET A 38 2.72 -7.30 12.01
CA MET A 38 3.91 -8.08 11.66
C MET A 38 4.73 -7.34 10.59
N ASN A 39 5.19 -6.13 10.93
CA ASN A 39 5.84 -5.23 9.98
C ASN A 39 7.17 -5.77 9.43
N LYS A 40 7.88 -6.56 10.25
CA LYS A 40 9.15 -7.19 9.85
C LYS A 40 8.93 -8.22 8.73
N GLU A 41 7.95 -9.09 8.90
CA GLU A 41 7.56 -10.12 7.93
C GLU A 41 7.00 -9.48 6.66
N ALA A 42 6.14 -8.46 6.80
CA ALA A 42 5.66 -7.67 5.67
C ALA A 42 6.81 -7.05 4.88
N GLY A 43 7.78 -6.43 5.59
CA GLY A 43 8.97 -5.84 4.99
C GLY A 43 9.79 -6.84 4.19
N GLN A 44 9.99 -8.05 4.70
CA GLN A 44 10.70 -9.12 3.97
C GLN A 44 10.00 -9.48 2.66
N VAL A 45 8.67 -9.63 2.70
CA VAL A 45 7.87 -9.95 1.51
C VAL A 45 7.96 -8.83 0.47
N TYR A 46 7.78 -7.57 0.88
CA TYR A 46 7.85 -6.44 -0.06
C TYR A 46 9.26 -6.25 -0.63
N ASN A 47 10.32 -6.42 0.17
CA ASN A 47 11.69 -6.35 -0.33
C ASN A 47 11.99 -7.46 -1.34
N TYR A 48 11.47 -8.67 -1.11
CA TYR A 48 11.60 -9.77 -2.06
C TYR A 48 10.88 -9.48 -3.39
N LEU A 49 9.67 -8.91 -3.33
CA LEU A 49 8.95 -8.52 -4.54
C LEU A 49 9.70 -7.43 -5.31
N LEU A 50 10.24 -6.43 -4.61
CA LEU A 50 11.00 -5.33 -5.21
C LEU A 50 12.35 -5.76 -5.79
N SER A 51 12.98 -6.83 -5.26
CA SER A 51 14.23 -7.36 -5.83
C SER A 51 14.01 -8.11 -7.13
N ARG A 52 12.82 -8.70 -7.32
CA ARG A 52 12.41 -9.37 -8.57
C ARG A 52 11.85 -8.40 -9.60
N ASP A 53 11.00 -7.49 -9.16
CA ASP A 53 10.39 -6.45 -9.98
C ASP A 53 10.41 -5.11 -9.24
N SER A 54 11.39 -4.28 -9.61
CA SER A 54 11.56 -2.95 -9.03
C SER A 54 10.45 -1.97 -9.44
N LEU A 55 9.59 -2.32 -10.40
CA LEU A 55 8.44 -1.53 -10.84
C LEU A 55 7.14 -1.96 -10.17
N ASN A 56 7.17 -2.99 -9.30
CA ASN A 56 5.99 -3.44 -8.59
C ASN A 56 5.47 -2.36 -7.61
N GLN A 57 4.44 -1.65 -8.06
CA GLN A 57 3.87 -0.51 -7.32
C GLN A 57 3.26 -0.96 -5.99
N GLY A 58 2.55 -2.09 -5.96
CA GLY A 58 1.94 -2.61 -4.75
C GLY A 58 2.98 -2.95 -3.67
N ALA A 59 4.09 -3.58 -4.06
CA ALA A 59 5.18 -3.89 -3.14
C ALA A 59 5.86 -2.61 -2.65
N ARG A 60 6.04 -1.62 -3.53
CA ARG A 60 6.60 -0.31 -3.16
C ARG A 60 5.69 0.42 -2.17
N GLU A 61 4.38 0.46 -2.40
CA GLU A 61 3.39 1.04 -1.48
C GLU A 61 3.40 0.36 -0.11
N GLY A 62 3.42 -0.98 -0.09
CA GLY A 62 3.54 -1.77 1.12
C GLY A 62 4.83 -1.44 1.89
N ALA A 63 5.96 -1.35 1.18
CA ALA A 63 7.25 -0.99 1.77
C ALA A 63 7.26 0.43 2.35
N VAL A 64 6.58 1.41 1.73
CA VAL A 64 6.39 2.75 2.33
C VAL A 64 5.63 2.62 3.65
N GLY A 65 4.55 1.83 3.68
CA GLY A 65 3.76 1.59 4.89
C GLY A 65 4.58 0.96 6.02
N VAL A 66 5.43 -0.01 5.70
CA VAL A 66 6.36 -0.63 6.67
C VAL A 66 7.37 0.40 7.18
N ALA A 67 8.02 1.16 6.30
CA ALA A 67 8.96 2.20 6.70
C ALA A 67 8.32 3.25 7.64
N LEU A 68 7.06 3.65 7.37
CA LEU A 68 6.31 4.53 8.27
C LEU A 68 6.04 3.90 9.64
N SER A 69 5.72 2.60 9.68
CA SER A 69 5.49 1.87 10.93
C SER A 69 6.77 1.70 11.77
N GLU A 70 7.93 1.68 11.11
CA GLU A 70 9.25 1.61 11.74
C GLU A 70 9.77 3.01 12.16
N GLY A 71 9.07 4.08 11.77
CA GLY A 71 9.51 5.47 11.98
C GLY A 71 10.63 5.92 11.02
N ASP A 72 10.96 5.12 10.01
CA ASP A 72 11.96 5.42 8.99
C ASP A 72 11.35 6.30 7.89
N VAL A 73 11.22 7.60 8.22
CA VAL A 73 10.60 8.59 7.33
C VAL A 73 11.43 8.80 6.06
N ASP A 74 12.76 8.74 6.15
CA ASP A 74 13.65 8.92 5.00
C ASP A 74 13.47 7.81 3.97
N ARG A 75 13.43 6.56 4.42
CA ARG A 75 13.15 5.42 3.55
C ARG A 75 11.74 5.50 2.98
N ALA A 76 10.75 5.88 3.78
CA ALA A 76 9.38 6.07 3.30
C ALA A 76 9.31 7.10 2.16
N LYS A 77 10.03 8.23 2.29
CA LYS A 77 10.15 9.26 1.25
C LYS A 77 10.86 8.78 -0.01
N GLN A 78 11.91 7.97 0.13
CA GLN A 78 12.64 7.39 -1.01
C GLN A 78 11.74 6.42 -1.79
N LEU A 79 11.07 5.52 -1.09
CA LEU A 79 10.15 4.55 -1.68
C LEU A 79 8.96 5.25 -2.35
N LEU A 80 8.39 6.27 -1.71
CA LEU A 80 7.29 7.05 -2.28
C LEU A 80 7.69 7.76 -3.57
N ARG A 81 8.91 8.35 -3.62
CA ARG A 81 9.46 8.98 -4.83
C ARG A 81 9.68 8.00 -5.97
N GLY A 82 9.82 6.71 -5.68
CA GLY A 82 9.89 5.67 -6.69
C GLY A 82 8.54 5.39 -7.37
N LEU A 83 7.40 5.81 -6.79
CA LEU A 83 6.11 5.59 -7.45
C LEU A 83 6.01 6.51 -8.69
N PRO A 84 5.61 5.99 -9.87
CA PRO A 84 5.61 6.77 -11.10
C PRO A 84 4.61 7.93 -11.07
N ALA A 85 3.52 7.79 -10.31
CA ALA A 85 2.56 8.85 -10.05
C ALA A 85 1.65 8.48 -8.87
N LEU A 86 1.16 9.50 -8.16
CA LEU A 86 0.12 9.35 -7.14
C LEU A 86 -1.25 9.51 -7.82
N LYS A 87 -1.80 8.40 -8.30
CA LYS A 87 -3.05 8.37 -9.10
C LYS A 87 -4.25 7.91 -8.30
N THR A 88 -4.07 7.04 -7.32
CA THR A 88 -5.17 6.50 -6.54
C THR A 88 -5.37 7.31 -5.25
N PRO A 89 -6.60 7.35 -4.70
CA PRO A 89 -6.82 7.92 -3.38
C PRO A 89 -5.90 7.32 -2.31
N ASP A 90 -5.65 6.00 -2.37
CA ASP A 90 -4.79 5.31 -1.42
C ASP A 90 -3.33 5.75 -1.52
N GLN A 91 -2.81 5.95 -2.74
CA GLN A 91 -1.46 6.50 -2.95
C GLN A 91 -1.35 7.94 -2.42
N LEU A 92 -2.39 8.75 -2.57
CA LEU A 92 -2.44 10.11 -2.02
C LEU A 92 -2.51 10.10 -0.49
N LEU A 93 -3.30 9.20 0.10
CA LEU A 93 -3.33 9.01 1.55
C LEU A 93 -1.97 8.56 2.09
N LEU A 94 -1.29 7.66 1.38
CA LEU A 94 0.05 7.21 1.72
C LEU A 94 1.05 8.38 1.67
N ALA A 95 1.01 9.19 0.61
CA ALA A 95 1.83 10.39 0.49
C ALA A 95 1.56 11.41 1.61
N ALA A 96 0.29 11.58 2.00
CA ALA A 96 -0.07 12.43 3.14
C ALA A 96 0.54 11.93 4.44
N ARG A 97 0.52 10.62 4.70
CA ARG A 97 1.13 10.01 5.90
C ARG A 97 2.63 10.22 5.93
N VAL A 98 3.30 10.07 4.78
CA VAL A 98 4.74 10.36 4.65
C VAL A 98 5.03 11.83 4.94
N ALA A 99 4.29 12.75 4.34
CA ALA A 99 4.46 14.18 4.57
C ALA A 99 4.19 14.57 6.05
N GLN A 100 3.20 13.94 6.68
CA GLN A 100 2.91 14.16 8.10
C GLN A 100 4.04 13.64 9.00
N ALA A 101 4.57 12.45 8.73
CA ALA A 101 5.70 11.89 9.48
C ALA A 101 6.98 12.73 9.31
N ASP A 102 7.13 13.39 8.17
CA ASP A 102 8.21 14.35 7.86
C ASP A 102 8.00 15.74 8.51
N GLY A 103 6.90 15.95 9.25
CA GLY A 103 6.54 17.25 9.82
C GLY A 103 6.02 18.28 8.80
N ASN A 104 5.85 17.89 7.53
CA ASN A 104 5.33 18.74 6.48
C ASN A 104 3.79 18.67 6.42
N TYR A 105 3.16 19.20 7.46
CA TYR A 105 1.69 19.26 7.59
C TYR A 105 0.99 20.01 6.43
N PRO A 106 1.52 21.14 5.90
CA PRO A 106 0.91 21.80 4.76
C PRO A 106 0.79 20.86 3.55
N GLN A 107 1.85 20.12 3.23
CA GLN A 107 1.84 19.19 2.11
C GLN A 107 0.94 17.97 2.39
N ALA A 108 0.93 17.47 3.63
CA ALA A 108 0.01 16.40 4.03
C ALA A 108 -1.45 16.78 3.77
N MET A 109 -1.85 18.00 4.14
CA MET A 109 -3.21 18.51 3.91
C MET A 109 -3.57 18.66 2.43
N VAL A 110 -2.61 19.00 1.57
CA VAL A 110 -2.81 19.03 0.11
C VAL A 110 -3.16 17.64 -0.40
N PHE A 111 -2.36 16.63 -0.05
CA PHE A 111 -2.61 15.25 -0.48
C PHE A 111 -3.92 14.69 0.08
N LEU A 112 -4.26 14.96 1.34
CA LEU A 112 -5.54 14.52 1.93
C LEU A 112 -6.74 15.13 1.19
N ARG A 113 -6.67 16.43 0.86
CA ARG A 113 -7.73 17.11 0.12
C ARG A 113 -7.88 16.52 -1.28
N GLU A 114 -6.77 16.25 -1.96
CA GLU A 114 -6.80 15.62 -3.28
C GLU A 114 -7.38 14.20 -3.22
N ALA A 115 -6.96 13.40 -2.24
CA ALA A 115 -7.49 12.06 -2.02
C ALA A 115 -9.02 12.09 -1.85
N LYS A 116 -9.51 12.98 -0.97
CA LYS A 116 -10.94 13.19 -0.74
C LYS A 116 -11.67 13.61 -2.02
N ASN A 117 -11.11 14.56 -2.77
CA ASN A 117 -11.71 15.02 -4.02
C ASN A 117 -11.83 13.89 -5.05
N ARG A 118 -10.82 13.01 -5.15
CA ARG A 118 -10.90 11.85 -6.06
C ARG A 118 -11.96 10.84 -5.63
N VAL A 119 -12.05 10.52 -4.33
CA VAL A 119 -13.11 9.63 -3.81
C VAL A 119 -14.50 10.19 -4.14
N ASN A 120 -14.69 11.50 -3.96
CA ASN A 120 -15.97 12.18 -4.24
C ASN A 120 -16.24 12.34 -5.74
N GLY A 121 -15.20 12.55 -6.55
CA GLY A 121 -15.32 12.69 -8.02
C GLY A 121 -15.62 11.35 -8.70
N VAL A 122 -15.11 10.24 -8.17
CA VAL A 122 -15.43 8.88 -8.64
C VAL A 122 -16.88 8.51 -8.33
N THR A 123 -17.43 8.98 -7.20
CA THR A 123 -18.85 8.79 -6.84
C THR A 123 -19.80 9.80 -7.49
N GLY A 124 -19.27 10.88 -8.08
CA GLY A 124 -20.04 11.96 -8.69
C GLY A 124 -20.15 11.93 -10.21
N ALA A 125 -19.70 10.88 -10.90
CA ALA A 125 -19.93 10.75 -12.34
C ALA A 125 -21.41 10.42 -12.60
N PRO A 126 -22.19 11.32 -13.23
CA PRO A 126 -23.55 10.98 -13.64
C PRO A 126 -23.46 9.91 -14.74
N SER A 127 -24.17 8.81 -14.54
CA SER A 127 -24.57 7.89 -15.60
C SER A 127 -25.32 8.71 -16.65
N GLY A 128 -24.62 9.15 -17.68
CA GLY A 128 -25.21 9.84 -18.82
C GLY A 128 -26.19 8.91 -19.51
N ASP A 129 -27.43 9.36 -19.59
CA ASP A 129 -28.53 8.77 -20.33
C ASP A 129 -28.10 8.28 -21.72
N ARG A 130 -28.57 7.10 -22.11
CA ARG A 130 -28.85 6.83 -23.52
C ARG A 130 -30.36 6.73 -23.68
N GLN A 131 -30.86 7.76 -24.37
CA GLN A 131 -32.17 7.83 -25.03
C GLN A 131 -32.38 6.65 -25.97
#